data_AF-A0A2G9P9Y0-F1
#
_entry.id   AF-A0A2G9P9Y0-F1
#
_cell.length_a   1.000
_cell.length_b   1.000
_cell.length_c   1.000
_cell.angle_alpha   90.00
_cell.angle_beta   90.00
_cell.angle_gamma   90.00
#
_symmetry.space_group_name_H-M   'P 1'
#
loop_
_entity.id
_entity.type
_entity.pdbx_description
1 polymer ?
#
loop_
_entity_poly.entity_id
_entity_poly.type
_entity_poly.pdbx_seq_one_letter_code
_entity_poly.pdbx_strand_id
1 'polypeptide(L)'
;MQLRELIENYNELPSTNLPISDEPIKLRDALAHGRVSSQLPDMKLEIVKFRPERNGQVRVVFYEKITEEWLKKQVSMLNGEIKKISKDYSSILSLITN
;
A
#
# COMPACT_ATOMS: atom_id res chain seq x y z
N MET A 1 -23.51 9.01 -7.56
CA MET A 1 -22.13 9.52 -7.48
C MET A 1 -21.24 8.60 -8.31
N GLN A 2 -20.61 9.11 -9.36
CA GLN A 2 -19.69 8.31 -10.19
C GLN A 2 -18.31 8.23 -9.51
N LEU A 3 -17.57 7.13 -9.71
CA LEU A 3 -16.24 6.93 -9.12
C LEU A 3 -15.28 8.09 -9.42
N ARG A 4 -15.44 8.71 -10.59
CA ARG A 4 -14.65 9.87 -11.03
C ARG A 4 -14.85 11.09 -10.14
N GLU A 5 -16.09 11.49 -9.89
CA GLU A 5 -16.42 12.61 -8.98
C GLU A 5 -15.88 12.36 -7.57
N LEU A 6 -15.94 11.12 -7.08
CA LEU A 6 -15.43 10.78 -5.76
C LEU A 6 -13.91 10.97 -5.67
N ILE A 7 -13.17 10.55 -6.69
CA ILE A 7 -11.71 10.70 -6.75
C ILE A 7 -11.34 12.18 -6.86
N GLU A 8 -12.03 12.94 -7.70
CA GLU A 8 -11.81 14.39 -7.87
C GLU A 8 -12.05 15.14 -6.54
N ASN A 9 -13.18 14.87 -5.88
CA ASN A 9 -13.49 15.46 -4.57
C ASN A 9 -12.48 15.08 -3.48
N TYR A 10 -11.95 13.86 -3.50
CA TYR A 10 -10.94 13.42 -2.52
C TYR A 10 -9.58 14.09 -2.75
N ASN A 11 -9.19 14.30 -4.01
CA ASN A 11 -7.92 14.95 -4.36
C ASN A 11 -7.93 16.47 -4.10
N GLU A 12 -9.11 17.09 -4.08
CA GLU A 12 -9.31 18.50 -3.71
C GLU A 12 -9.23 18.72 -2.18
N LEU A 13 -9.27 17.67 -1.37
CA LEU A 13 -9.12 17.80 0.07
C LEU A 13 -7.72 18.35 0.41
N PRO A 14 -7.61 19.32 1.33
CA PRO A 14 -6.34 19.88 1.72
C PRO A 14 -5.40 18.77 2.18
N SER A 15 -4.22 18.71 1.57
CA SER A 15 -3.22 17.71 1.90
C SER A 15 -2.80 17.88 3.36
N THR A 16 -3.09 16.90 4.20
CA THR A 16 -2.54 16.85 5.55
C THR A 16 -1.04 16.62 5.42
N ASN A 17 -0.21 17.47 6.03
CA ASN A 17 1.26 17.30 6.13
C ASN A 17 1.64 16.16 7.10
N LEU A 18 0.86 15.08 7.09
CA LEU A 18 1.11 13.89 7.87
C LEU A 18 2.29 13.14 7.25
N PRO A 19 3.30 12.74 8.06
CA PRO A 19 4.43 11.94 7.58
C PRO A 19 3.98 10.47 7.40
N ILE A 20 3.10 10.23 6.43
CA ILE A 20 2.59 8.91 6.05
C ILE A 20 3.57 8.30 5.05
N SER A 21 3.91 7.04 5.26
CA SER A 21 4.74 6.29 4.33
C SER A 21 3.96 5.91 3.06
N ASP A 22 4.63 5.88 1.91
CA ASP A 22 4.08 5.37 0.65
C ASP A 22 4.18 3.83 0.53
N GLU A 23 4.83 3.17 1.47
CA GLU A 23 5.03 1.70 1.50
C GLU A 23 3.71 0.89 1.45
N PRO A 24 2.62 1.25 2.17
CA PRO A 24 1.34 0.57 2.01
C PRO A 24 0.80 0.60 0.57
N ILE A 25 1.03 1.70 -0.15
CA ILE A 25 0.57 1.87 -1.53
C ILE A 25 1.37 0.96 -2.46
N LYS A 26 2.70 0.94 -2.31
CA LYS A 26 3.60 0.05 -3.05
C LYS A 26 3.27 -1.43 -2.80
N LEU A 27 3.02 -1.80 -1.55
CA LEU A 27 2.62 -3.16 -1.18
C LEU A 27 1.29 -3.55 -1.82
N ARG A 28 0.27 -2.70 -1.74
CA ARG A 28 -1.03 -2.93 -2.40
C ARG A 28 -0.87 -3.12 -3.90
N ASP A 29 -0.08 -2.25 -4.52
CA ASP A 29 0.20 -2.26 -5.96
C ASP A 29 0.99 -3.53 -6.39
N ALA A 30 1.86 -4.04 -5.51
CA ALA A 30 2.52 -5.33 -5.68
C ALA A 30 1.59 -6.52 -5.49
N LEU A 31 0.67 -6.48 -4.52
CA LEU A 31 -0.32 -7.54 -4.30
C LEU A 31 -1.34 -7.62 -5.44
N ALA A 32 -1.80 -6.48 -5.95
CA ALA A 32 -2.82 -6.41 -7.01
C ALA A 32 -2.26 -6.79 -8.38
N HIS A 33 -1.02 -6.40 -8.69
CA HIS A 33 -0.45 -6.56 -10.03
C HIS A 33 0.75 -7.51 -10.10
N GLY A 34 1.24 -7.98 -8.96
CA GLY A 34 2.30 -8.98 -8.90
C GLY A 34 1.84 -10.35 -9.36
N ARG A 35 2.78 -11.28 -9.37
CA ARG A 35 2.57 -12.70 -9.62
C ARG A 35 2.98 -13.45 -8.37
N VAL A 36 2.15 -14.41 -7.95
CA VAL A 36 2.50 -15.35 -6.90
C VAL A 36 3.21 -16.52 -7.55
N SER A 37 4.44 -16.79 -7.12
CA SER A 37 5.23 -17.93 -7.54
C SER A 37 5.48 -18.87 -6.35
N SER A 38 5.60 -20.16 -6.61
CA SER A 38 6.04 -21.15 -5.62
C SER A 38 6.96 -22.16 -6.31
N GLN A 39 8.08 -22.45 -5.67
CA GLN A 39 8.96 -23.54 -6.11
C GLN A 39 8.47 -24.84 -5.48
N LEU A 40 7.69 -25.64 -6.22
CA LEU A 40 7.35 -27.00 -5.77
C LEU A 40 8.64 -27.79 -5.46
N PRO A 41 8.69 -28.55 -4.35
CA PRO A 41 7.61 -28.92 -3.44
C PRO A 41 7.46 -27.98 -2.21
N ASP A 42 8.26 -26.93 -2.08
CA ASP A 42 8.21 -26.02 -0.95
C ASP A 42 7.11 -24.96 -1.20
N MET A 43 6.12 -24.89 -0.31
CA MET A 43 5.09 -23.83 -0.27
C MET A 43 5.65 -22.43 0.07
N LYS A 44 6.89 -22.13 -0.32
CA LYS A 44 7.49 -20.81 -0.26
C LYS A 44 6.84 -19.97 -1.34
N LEU A 45 5.79 -19.26 -0.95
CA LEU A 45 5.09 -18.32 -1.82
C LEU A 45 5.93 -17.04 -1.93
N GLU A 46 6.04 -16.50 -3.14
CA GLU A 46 6.79 -15.28 -3.42
C GLU A 46 5.90 -14.35 -4.25
N ILE A 47 5.94 -13.04 -3.94
CA ILE A 47 5.32 -12.01 -4.77
C ILE A 47 6.41 -11.41 -5.64
N VAL A 48 6.23 -11.48 -6.95
CA VAL A 48 7.12 -10.85 -7.91
C VAL A 48 6.31 -9.87 -8.75
N LYS A 49 6.68 -8.59 -8.74
CA LYS A 49 6.12 -7.59 -9.65
C LYS A 49 7.15 -7.19 -10.69
N PHE A 50 6.70 -7.10 -11.92
CA PHE A 50 7.49 -6.59 -13.04
C PHE A 50 6.97 -5.21 -13.45
N ARG A 51 7.86 -4.34 -13.92
CA ARG A 51 7.44 -3.18 -14.72
C ARG A 51 6.92 -3.66 -16.08
N PRO A 52 6.05 -2.87 -16.74
CA PRO A 52 5.73 -3.08 -18.14
C PRO A 52 7.00 -3.24 -18.98
N GLU A 53 6.91 -4.09 -20.00
CA GLU A 53 8.01 -4.32 -20.91
C GLU A 53 8.41 -3.00 -21.60
N ARG A 54 9.72 -2.77 -21.69
CA ARG A 54 10.29 -1.65 -22.43
C ARG A 54 11.55 -2.12 -23.15
N ASN A 55 11.55 -2.01 -24.48
CA ASN A 55 12.65 -2.43 -25.36
C ASN A 55 12.98 -3.93 -25.26
N GLY A 56 11.97 -4.78 -25.21
CA GLY A 56 12.05 -6.24 -25.04
C GLY A 56 12.44 -6.70 -23.63
N GLN A 57 12.55 -5.78 -22.66
CA GLN A 57 13.04 -6.09 -21.31
C GLN A 57 11.96 -5.87 -20.25
N VAL A 58 11.78 -6.88 -19.39
CA VAL A 58 11.01 -6.78 -18.15
C VAL A 58 11.96 -6.68 -16.97
N ARG A 59 11.68 -5.79 -16.02
CA ARG A 59 12.47 -5.63 -14.79
C ARG A 59 11.62 -5.95 -13.58
N VAL A 60 12.16 -6.74 -12.65
CA VAL A 60 11.57 -6.95 -11.33
C VAL A 60 11.65 -5.64 -10.56
N VAL A 61 10.51 -5.20 -10.02
CA VAL A 61 10.40 -3.98 -9.21
C VAL A 61 9.85 -4.22 -7.81
N PHE A 62 9.37 -5.43 -7.55
CA PHE A 62 9.03 -5.90 -6.23
C PHE A 62 9.32 -7.39 -6.15
N TYR A 63 9.96 -7.81 -5.08
CA TYR A 63 10.20 -9.22 -4.78
C TYR A 63 10.17 -9.40 -3.27
N GLU A 64 9.24 -10.22 -2.79
CA GLU A 64 9.11 -10.54 -1.37
C GLU A 64 8.70 -11.99 -1.19
N LYS A 65 9.20 -12.61 -0.11
CA LYS A 65 8.79 -13.95 0.31
C LYS A 65 7.60 -13.83 1.25
N ILE A 66 6.50 -14.49 0.91
CA ILE A 66 5.28 -14.53 1.71
C ILE A 66 5.45 -15.60 2.80
N THR A 67 5.99 -15.18 3.93
CA THR A 67 6.02 -15.96 5.18
C THR A 67 4.98 -15.42 6.15
N GLU A 68 4.67 -16.18 7.21
CA GLU A 68 3.79 -15.68 8.28
C GLU A 68 4.41 -14.45 8.96
N GLU A 69 5.72 -14.46 9.18
CA GLU A 69 6.47 -13.34 9.73
C GLU A 69 6.39 -12.11 8.83
N TRP A 70 6.51 -12.30 7.51
CA TRP A 70 6.32 -11.23 6.54
C TRP A 70 4.92 -10.63 6.65
N LEU A 71 3.88 -11.46 6.70
CA LEU A 71 2.49 -10.98 6.81
C LEU A 71 2.29 -10.17 8.10
N LYS A 72 2.78 -10.68 9.23
CA LYS A 72 2.74 -9.96 10.52
C LYS A 72 3.43 -8.60 10.43
N LYS A 73 4.59 -8.52 9.77
CA LYS A 73 5.31 -7.27 9.53
C LYS A 73 4.49 -6.29 8.69
N GLN A 74 3.88 -6.74 7.61
CA GLN A 74 3.06 -5.87 6.74
C GLN A 74 1.82 -5.34 7.47
N VAL A 75 1.14 -6.20 8.24
CA VAL A 75 -0.02 -5.80 9.06
C VAL A 75 0.41 -4.78 10.13
N SER A 76 1.53 -5.00 10.81
CA SER A 76 2.05 -4.05 11.81
C SER A 76 2.39 -2.69 11.19
N MET A 77 3.01 -2.69 10.00
CA MET A 77 3.34 -1.47 9.25
C MET A 77 2.06 -0.71 8.88
N LEU A 78 1.07 -1.38 8.30
CA LEU A 78 -0.21 -0.77 7.93
C LEU A 78 -0.94 -0.17 9.15
N ASN A 79 -0.99 -0.91 10.25
CA ASN A 79 -1.60 -0.43 11.49
C ASN A 79 -0.87 0.78 12.07
N GLY A 80 0.45 0.86 11.91
CA GLY A 80 1.25 2.01 12.29
C GLY A 80 0.85 3.27 11.52
N GLU A 81 0.71 3.15 10.19
CA GLU A 81 0.28 4.27 9.34
C GLU A 81 -1.17 4.69 9.62
N ILE A 82 -2.09 3.74 9.82
CA ILE A 82 -3.49 4.03 10.21
C ILE A 82 -3.54 4.83 11.53
N LYS A 83 -2.70 4.48 12.51
CA LYS A 83 -2.65 5.19 13.80
C LYS A 83 -2.21 6.65 13.67
N LYS A 84 -1.29 6.96 12.76
CA LYS A 84 -0.87 8.35 12.48
C LYS A 84 -2.07 9.18 12.00
N ILE A 85 -2.86 8.61 11.09
CA ILE A 85 -4.07 9.23 10.57
C ILE A 85 -5.10 9.41 11.69
N SER A 86 -5.42 8.36 12.46
CA SER A 86 -6.46 8.44 13.50
C SER A 86 -6.15 9.46 14.60
N LYS A 87 -4.87 9.61 14.97
CA LYS A 87 -4.43 10.58 15.98
C LYS A 87 -4.69 12.02 15.50
N ASP A 88 -4.34 12.31 14.27
CA ASP A 88 -4.53 13.66 13.71
C ASP A 88 -5.99 13.96 13.40
N TYR A 89 -6.79 12.99 12.94
CA TYR A 89 -8.23 13.19 12.76
C TYR A 89 -8.95 13.52 14.08
N SER A 90 -8.52 12.92 15.20
CA SER A 90 -9.04 13.25 16.52
C SER A 90 -8.70 14.68 16.94
N SER A 91 -7.47 15.13 16.63
CA SER A 91 -7.02 16.51 16.87
C SER A 91 -7.74 17.51 15.97
N ILE A 92 -7.93 17.20 14.68
CA ILE A 92 -8.65 18.04 13.72
C ILE A 92 -10.12 18.18 14.12
N LEU A 93 -10.80 17.08 14.47
CA LEU A 93 -12.19 17.13 14.93
C LEU A 93 -12.33 18.02 16.18
N SER A 94 -11.41 17.93 17.14
CA SER A 94 -11.44 18.76 18.35
C SER A 94 -11.23 20.26 18.10
N LEU A 95 -10.60 20.64 16.98
CA LEU A 95 -10.40 22.03 16.57
C LEU A 95 -11.59 22.62 15.81
N ILE A 96 -12.46 21.77 15.25
CA ILE A 96 -13.63 22.20 14.45
C ILE A 96 -14.92 22.18 15.30
N THR A 97 -14.92 21.49 16.45
CA THR A 97 -16.07 21.42 17.37
C THR A 97 -15.99 22.35 18.59
N ASN A 98 -15.03 23.29 18.62
CA ASN A 98 -14.99 24.44 19.55
C ASN A 98 -15.20 25.74 18.77
#